data_AF-A0AAD4D0X3-F1
#
_entry.id   AF-A0AAD4D0X3-F1
#
_cell.length_a   1.000
_cell.length_b   1.000
_cell.length_c   1.000
_cell.angle_alpha   90.00
_cell.angle_beta   90.00
_cell.angle_gamma   90.00
#
_symmetry.space_group_name_H-M   'P 1'
#
loop_
_entity.id
_entity.type
_entity.pdbx_description
1 polymer ?
#
loop_
_entity_poly.entity_id
_entity_poly.type
_entity_poly.pdbx_seq_one_letter_code
_entity_poly.pdbx_strand_id
1 'polypeptide(L)'
;FSAIMPNSKKRKFAVDNTCQNCSPISVPGLDTLLTMSPYAKVLRTREFVELNEPMCDLLNEDWEFRPQLRYACAQILAGSILLNCNSGQAVIVNTIEIYGRTRGVEAHRESFCIRKSVAIPTSLPPSTRTRYTDVWPMTIYAQDGARLVIGTQSCNALVTSSLRLDLPEQASVGGTTLSFVLSTTDASNATKIFLDQQSVNAALVLAANKNAWAVSNRSLLYQLRQVKTKFHDPSTYLLCRASSHFSRSHACQPYSIFSLTNFDQGHSGSGSAAGAFFKMISKDVLQKGSGATLKLSTLQESLDQCAKHSQIADAFETILTLFPEGATSVPILGNQHLNKELEVLANLLSSYIATANKSVVSFIQQSFSTNNA
;
A
#
# COMPACT_ATOMS: atom_id res chain seq x y z
N PHE A 1 50.02 -3.21 52.85
CA PHE A 1 49.89 -4.51 52.19
C PHE A 1 49.42 -4.29 50.76
N SER A 2 50.33 -4.43 49.80
CA SER A 2 50.01 -4.42 48.37
C SER A 2 49.32 -5.72 47.99
N ALA A 3 48.24 -5.66 47.21
CA ALA A 3 47.80 -6.77 46.38
C ALA A 3 47.71 -6.28 44.94
N ILE A 4 48.67 -6.74 44.15
CA ILE A 4 48.78 -6.59 42.71
C ILE A 4 47.68 -7.44 42.08
N MET A 5 46.83 -6.85 41.23
CA MET A 5 45.97 -7.61 40.32
C MET A 5 46.54 -7.60 38.90
N PRO A 6 46.45 -8.71 38.15
CA PRO A 6 47.14 -8.87 36.88
C PRO A 6 46.43 -8.15 35.74
N ASN A 7 47.25 -7.54 34.89
CA ASN A 7 46.87 -6.83 33.67
C ASN A 7 46.41 -7.84 32.59
N SER A 8 45.09 -7.98 32.37
CA SER A 8 44.57 -8.80 31.25
C SER A 8 44.61 -7.99 29.96
N LYS A 9 45.62 -8.26 29.13
CA LYS A 9 45.75 -7.72 27.78
C LYS A 9 44.49 -8.06 26.97
N LYS A 10 43.73 -7.03 26.55
CA LYS A 10 42.71 -7.14 25.50
C LYS A 10 43.37 -7.70 24.24
N ARG A 11 43.02 -8.94 23.85
CA ARG A 11 43.32 -9.45 22.51
C ARG A 11 42.48 -8.64 21.52
N LYS A 12 43.13 -7.74 20.77
CA LYS A 12 42.58 -7.24 19.51
C LYS A 12 42.50 -8.43 18.56
N PHE A 13 41.29 -8.85 18.20
CA PHE A 13 41.12 -9.66 17.00
C PHE A 13 41.47 -8.76 15.82
N ALA A 14 42.68 -8.94 15.29
CA ALA A 14 43.02 -8.44 13.97
C ALA A 14 42.19 -9.25 12.96
N VAL A 15 41.36 -8.57 12.18
CA VAL A 15 40.69 -9.18 11.03
C VAL A 15 41.79 -9.49 10.01
N ASP A 16 42.09 -10.77 9.85
CA ASP A 16 43.06 -11.26 8.88
C ASP A 16 42.39 -11.26 7.48
N ASN A 17 42.60 -10.17 6.73
CA ASN A 17 42.07 -9.96 5.38
C ASN A 17 42.95 -10.64 4.30
N THR A 18 43.27 -11.93 4.46
CA THR A 18 44.22 -12.63 3.57
C THR A 18 43.60 -13.70 2.66
N CYS A 19 42.30 -13.62 2.37
CA CYS A 19 41.71 -14.39 1.25
C CYS A 19 41.95 -13.66 -0.08
N GLN A 20 43.04 -13.97 -0.78
CA GLN A 20 43.36 -13.41 -2.11
C GLN A 20 42.35 -13.77 -3.23
N ASN A 21 41.41 -14.70 -2.97
CA ASN A 21 40.32 -15.06 -3.90
C ASN A 21 38.95 -14.49 -3.48
N CYS A 22 38.87 -13.76 -2.37
CA CYS A 22 37.63 -13.13 -1.93
C CYS A 22 37.61 -11.72 -2.52
N SER A 23 37.28 -11.62 -3.81
CA SER A 23 36.84 -10.34 -4.35
C SER A 23 35.67 -9.86 -3.49
N PRO A 24 35.67 -8.62 -2.98
CA PRO A 24 34.47 -8.10 -2.33
C PRO A 24 33.33 -8.28 -3.31
N ILE A 25 32.29 -9.02 -2.91
CA ILE A 25 31.09 -9.21 -3.73
C ILE A 25 30.59 -7.80 -4.04
N SER A 26 30.81 -7.35 -5.27
CA SER A 26 30.30 -6.08 -5.77
C SER A 26 28.79 -6.18 -5.67
N VAL A 27 28.20 -5.50 -4.67
CA VAL A 27 26.74 -5.49 -4.55
C VAL A 27 26.18 -4.84 -5.81
N PRO A 28 25.29 -5.50 -6.56
CA PRO A 28 24.77 -5.00 -7.82
C PRO A 28 24.22 -3.58 -7.68
N GLY A 29 24.71 -2.66 -8.52
CA GLY A 29 24.03 -1.38 -8.75
C GLY A 29 22.75 -1.58 -9.55
N LEU A 30 22.00 -0.49 -9.80
CA LEU A 30 20.77 -0.56 -10.60
C LEU A 30 21.04 -1.17 -11.98
N ASP A 31 22.10 -0.76 -12.69
CA ASP A 31 22.41 -1.28 -14.04
C ASP A 31 22.66 -2.79 -14.05
N THR A 32 23.35 -3.29 -13.01
CA THR A 32 23.56 -4.72 -12.82
C THR A 32 22.23 -5.43 -12.54
N LEU A 33 21.38 -4.88 -11.68
CA LEU A 33 20.03 -5.44 -11.41
C LEU A 33 19.19 -5.49 -12.69
N LEU A 34 19.13 -4.40 -13.45
CA LEU A 34 18.38 -4.30 -14.71
C LEU A 34 18.91 -5.25 -15.80
N THR A 35 20.13 -5.74 -15.65
CA THR A 35 20.76 -6.69 -16.57
C THR A 35 20.61 -8.14 -16.13
N MET A 36 20.74 -8.41 -14.84
CA MET A 36 20.76 -9.76 -14.28
C MET A 36 19.37 -10.24 -13.80
N SER A 37 18.40 -9.35 -13.69
CA SER A 37 17.04 -9.71 -13.25
C SER A 37 16.42 -10.77 -14.17
N PRO A 38 15.69 -11.76 -13.63
CA PRO A 38 14.85 -12.68 -14.43
C PRO A 38 13.80 -11.93 -15.27
N TYR A 39 13.59 -10.64 -15.02
CA TYR A 39 12.65 -9.77 -15.71
C TYR A 39 13.33 -8.66 -16.52
N ALA A 40 14.63 -8.76 -16.80
CA ALA A 40 15.45 -7.72 -17.44
C ALA A 40 14.83 -7.15 -18.74
N LYS A 41 14.27 -8.00 -19.61
CA LYS A 41 13.66 -7.57 -20.89
C LYS A 41 12.52 -6.57 -20.66
N VAL A 42 11.69 -6.79 -19.65
CA VAL A 42 10.59 -5.90 -19.29
C VAL A 42 11.08 -4.63 -18.62
N LEU A 43 12.00 -4.77 -17.67
CA LEU A 43 12.52 -3.62 -16.90
C LEU A 43 13.24 -2.61 -17.80
N ARG A 44 13.98 -3.08 -18.82
CA ARG A 44 14.68 -2.22 -19.79
C ARG A 44 13.76 -1.42 -20.73
N THR A 45 12.45 -1.70 -20.73
CA THR A 45 11.47 -0.86 -21.45
C THR A 45 11.17 0.46 -20.73
N ARG A 46 11.72 0.62 -19.52
CA ARG A 46 11.51 1.76 -18.64
C ARG A 46 12.84 2.41 -18.30
N GLU A 47 12.76 3.67 -17.92
CA GLU A 47 13.88 4.45 -17.39
C GLU A 47 13.62 4.72 -15.91
N PHE A 48 14.67 4.58 -15.10
CA PHE A 48 14.60 4.78 -13.67
C PHE A 48 15.64 5.80 -13.22
N VAL A 49 15.23 6.68 -12.32
CA VAL A 49 16.10 7.69 -11.71
C VAL A 49 16.13 7.51 -10.20
N GLU A 50 17.29 7.68 -9.57
CA GLU A 50 17.37 7.62 -8.11
C GLU A 50 16.58 8.79 -7.50
N LEU A 51 15.85 8.51 -6.42
CA LEU A 51 15.14 9.53 -5.64
C LEU A 51 16.11 10.64 -5.23
N ASN A 52 15.75 11.89 -5.53
CA ASN A 52 16.58 13.07 -5.27
C ASN A 52 15.87 14.08 -4.36
N GLU A 53 16.58 15.12 -3.91
CA GLU A 53 16.04 16.11 -2.96
C GLU A 53 14.73 16.77 -3.43
N PRO A 54 14.57 17.26 -4.69
CA PRO A 54 13.28 17.79 -5.14
C PRO A 54 12.10 16.82 -5.01
N MET A 55 12.34 15.52 -5.19
CA MET A 55 11.32 14.50 -5.04
C MET A 55 11.05 14.17 -3.56
N CYS A 56 12.08 14.21 -2.71
CA CYS A 56 11.93 14.14 -1.26
C CYS A 56 11.08 15.29 -0.74
N ASP A 57 11.35 16.52 -1.20
CA ASP A 57 10.56 17.71 -0.84
C ASP A 57 9.10 17.52 -1.23
N LEU A 58 8.84 17.11 -2.49
CA LEU A 58 7.48 16.84 -2.98
C LEU A 58 6.72 15.81 -2.13
N LEU A 59 7.40 14.75 -1.69
CA LEU A 59 6.84 13.69 -0.85
C LEU A 59 6.56 14.14 0.60
N ASN A 60 7.18 15.24 1.02
CA ASN A 60 7.11 15.80 2.37
C ASN A 60 6.28 17.10 2.45
N GLU A 61 5.81 17.63 1.34
CA GLU A 61 4.94 18.81 1.35
C GLU A 61 3.63 18.60 2.12
N ASP A 62 3.11 19.68 2.71
CA ASP A 62 1.94 19.67 3.58
C ASP A 62 0.63 19.46 2.81
N TRP A 63 -0.06 18.37 3.14
CA TRP A 63 -1.31 17.96 2.51
C TRP A 63 -2.55 18.69 3.01
N GLU A 64 -2.47 19.38 4.16
CA GLU A 64 -3.55 20.24 4.65
C GLU A 64 -3.72 21.43 3.72
N PHE A 65 -2.62 22.01 3.25
CA PHE A 65 -2.62 23.15 2.33
C PHE A 65 -2.54 22.73 0.85
N ARG A 66 -2.02 21.54 0.55
CA ARG A 66 -1.89 21.02 -0.82
C ARG A 66 -2.45 19.60 -0.94
N PRO A 67 -3.77 19.41 -0.81
CA PRO A 67 -4.38 18.08 -0.77
C PRO A 67 -4.12 17.27 -2.05
N GLN A 68 -4.00 17.90 -3.22
CA GLN A 68 -3.75 17.21 -4.49
C GLN A 68 -2.44 16.38 -4.49
N LEU A 69 -1.48 16.72 -3.62
CA LEU A 69 -0.19 16.03 -3.57
C LEU A 69 -0.31 14.56 -3.16
N ARG A 70 -1.41 14.15 -2.52
CA ARG A 70 -1.69 12.74 -2.23
C ARG A 70 -1.71 11.86 -3.49
N TYR A 71 -2.24 12.39 -4.59
CA TYR A 71 -2.31 11.67 -5.87
C TYR A 71 -0.94 11.66 -6.56
N ALA A 72 -0.19 12.76 -6.47
CA ALA A 72 1.17 12.85 -6.97
C ALA A 72 2.10 11.88 -6.23
N CYS A 73 2.01 11.79 -4.90
CA CYS A 73 2.77 10.86 -4.07
C CYS A 73 2.45 9.39 -4.40
N ALA A 74 1.18 9.08 -4.68
CA ALA A 74 0.80 7.74 -5.13
C ALA A 74 1.44 7.43 -6.49
N GLN A 75 1.33 8.37 -7.44
CA GLN A 75 1.84 8.22 -8.80
C GLN A 75 3.37 8.09 -8.85
N ILE A 76 4.11 8.89 -8.08
CA ILE A 76 5.58 8.91 -8.12
C ILE A 76 6.20 7.61 -7.59
N LEU A 77 5.60 7.02 -6.55
CA LEU A 77 6.09 5.78 -5.93
C LEU A 77 5.57 4.51 -6.64
N ALA A 78 4.53 4.61 -7.47
CA ALA A 78 4.04 3.49 -8.25
C ALA A 78 5.06 3.08 -9.33
N GLY A 79 5.57 1.86 -9.22
CA GLY A 79 6.63 1.32 -10.08
C GLY A 79 8.05 1.60 -9.60
N SER A 80 8.24 2.20 -8.42
CA SER A 80 9.58 2.39 -7.88
C SER A 80 10.28 1.06 -7.58
N ILE A 81 11.59 1.02 -7.75
CA ILE A 81 12.45 -0.09 -7.33
C ILE A 81 13.10 0.27 -6.00
N LEU A 82 12.96 -0.62 -5.01
CA LEU A 82 13.73 -0.57 -3.77
C LEU A 82 14.87 -1.57 -3.88
N LEU A 83 16.11 -1.11 -3.81
CA LEU A 83 17.32 -1.93 -3.90
C LEU A 83 18.12 -1.81 -2.61
N ASN A 84 18.22 -2.90 -1.86
CA ASN A 84 19.06 -2.96 -0.66
C ASN A 84 20.52 -3.19 -1.07
N CYS A 85 21.36 -2.16 -0.94
CA CYS A 85 22.77 -2.21 -1.33
C CYS A 85 23.68 -2.99 -0.38
N ASN A 86 23.16 -3.54 0.74
CA ASN A 86 23.92 -4.46 1.59
C ASN A 86 23.67 -5.91 1.19
N SER A 87 22.43 -6.27 0.83
CA SER A 87 22.06 -7.65 0.50
C SER A 87 21.95 -7.93 -1.00
N GLY A 88 21.87 -6.91 -1.84
CA GLY A 88 21.56 -7.03 -3.27
C GLY A 88 20.09 -7.36 -3.56
N GLN A 89 19.24 -7.49 -2.54
CA GLN A 89 17.82 -7.76 -2.72
C GLN A 89 17.13 -6.55 -3.33
N ALA A 90 16.19 -6.79 -4.24
CA ALA A 90 15.44 -5.73 -4.87
C ALA A 90 13.97 -6.10 -5.07
N VAL A 91 13.09 -5.12 -4.92
CA VAL A 91 11.67 -5.24 -5.26
C VAL A 91 11.22 -4.10 -6.15
N ILE A 92 10.31 -4.39 -7.07
CA ILE A 92 9.49 -3.36 -7.72
C ILE A 92 8.16 -3.21 -6.99
N VAL A 93 7.74 -1.97 -6.77
CA VAL A 93 6.46 -1.61 -6.16
C VAL A 93 5.36 -1.65 -7.23
N ASN A 94 4.65 -2.76 -7.32
CA ASN A 94 3.55 -2.92 -8.27
C ASN A 94 2.34 -2.08 -7.89
N THR A 95 1.99 -1.99 -6.61
CA THR A 95 0.85 -1.18 -6.16
C THR A 95 1.16 -0.56 -4.80
N ILE A 96 0.77 0.70 -4.63
CA ILE A 96 0.99 1.46 -3.41
C ILE A 96 -0.28 2.22 -3.00
N GLU A 97 -0.48 2.35 -1.70
CA GLU A 97 -1.57 3.11 -1.08
C GLU A 97 -0.99 4.19 -0.17
N ILE A 98 -1.38 5.45 -0.37
CA ILE A 98 -0.87 6.56 0.43
C ILE A 98 -1.87 7.00 1.50
N TYR A 99 -1.37 7.27 2.69
CA TYR A 99 -2.12 7.71 3.87
C TYR A 99 -1.50 8.98 4.43
N GLY A 100 -2.32 10.00 4.67
CA GLY A 100 -1.86 11.23 5.32
C GLY A 100 -1.43 10.98 6.77
N ARG A 101 -0.52 11.82 7.28
CA ARG A 101 0.11 11.60 8.58
C ARG A 101 -0.71 12.10 9.78
N THR A 102 -1.48 13.18 9.62
CA THR A 102 -2.17 13.85 10.75
C THR A 102 -3.67 13.58 10.76
N ARG A 103 -4.29 13.71 11.94
CA ARG A 103 -5.72 13.39 12.13
C ARG A 103 -6.63 14.30 11.31
N GLY A 104 -6.24 15.56 11.12
CA GLY A 104 -7.02 16.52 10.32
C GLY A 104 -6.98 16.23 8.82
N VAL A 105 -5.94 15.54 8.34
CA VAL A 105 -5.75 15.24 6.92
C VAL A 105 -6.33 13.88 6.53
N GLU A 106 -6.18 12.87 7.39
CA GLU A 106 -6.53 11.50 7.06
C GLU A 106 -7.06 10.72 8.28
N ALA A 107 -8.28 10.19 8.14
CA ALA A 107 -8.87 9.35 9.17
C ALA A 107 -8.12 8.02 9.30
N HIS A 108 -7.60 7.45 8.22
CA HIS A 108 -6.85 6.18 8.17
C HIS A 108 -5.35 6.30 8.48
N ARG A 109 -4.91 7.41 9.09
CA ARG A 109 -3.50 7.65 9.37
C ARG A 109 -2.91 6.59 10.31
N GLU A 110 -1.59 6.48 10.25
CA GLU A 110 -0.83 5.79 11.28
C GLU A 110 -1.07 6.40 12.67
N SER A 111 -1.16 5.55 13.70
CA SER A 111 -1.43 5.96 15.07
C SER A 111 -0.16 6.26 15.84
N PHE A 112 0.11 7.54 16.09
CA PHE A 112 1.14 8.01 17.02
C PHE A 112 0.59 7.98 18.45
N CYS A 113 0.87 6.92 19.20
CA CYS A 113 0.53 6.87 20.62
C CYS A 113 1.59 6.15 21.46
N ILE A 114 1.56 6.45 22.75
CA ILE A 114 2.38 5.79 23.76
C ILE A 114 1.51 4.72 24.40
N ARG A 115 1.95 3.46 24.37
CA ARG A 115 1.30 2.34 25.05
C ARG A 115 2.23 1.83 26.14
N LYS A 116 1.73 1.76 27.38
CA LYS A 116 2.50 1.30 28.55
C LYS A 116 3.86 2.02 28.64
N SER A 117 3.85 3.35 28.48
CA SER A 117 5.04 4.22 28.50
C SER A 117 6.06 3.99 27.38
N VAL A 118 5.73 3.19 26.36
CA VAL A 118 6.57 2.97 25.18
C VAL A 118 5.89 3.56 23.95
N ALA A 119 6.60 4.39 23.19
CA ALA A 119 6.13 4.86 21.90
C ALA A 119 6.00 3.67 20.95
N ILE A 120 4.84 3.53 20.30
CA ILE A 120 4.66 2.47 19.30
C ILE A 120 5.60 2.75 18.12
N PRO A 121 6.30 1.74 17.56
CA PRO A 121 7.08 1.90 16.35
C PRO A 121 6.24 2.46 15.21
N THR A 122 6.78 3.43 14.47
CA THR A 122 6.06 4.05 13.35
C THR A 122 6.92 4.14 12.08
N SER A 123 6.28 4.48 10.96
CA SER A 123 6.98 4.78 9.70
C SER A 123 7.56 6.19 9.62
N LEU A 124 7.64 6.94 10.71
CA LEU A 124 8.29 8.25 10.64
C LEU A 124 9.79 8.09 10.34
N PRO A 125 10.36 8.94 9.47
CA PRO A 125 11.80 9.00 9.30
C PRO A 125 12.51 9.21 10.65
N PRO A 126 13.60 8.49 10.93
CA PRO A 126 14.35 8.69 12.17
C PRO A 126 15.00 10.09 12.20
N SER A 127 15.23 10.63 13.40
CA SER A 127 15.91 11.91 13.58
C SER A 127 17.42 11.90 13.27
N THR A 128 17.96 10.73 12.93
CA THR A 128 19.35 10.56 12.49
C THR A 128 19.48 10.86 11.01
N ARG A 129 20.70 11.15 10.54
CA ARG A 129 20.97 11.30 9.11
C ARG A 129 20.54 10.03 8.35
N THR A 130 19.59 10.20 7.44
CA THR A 130 19.10 9.19 6.50
C THR A 130 19.75 9.39 5.13
N ARG A 131 19.57 8.40 4.24
CA ARG A 131 20.00 8.52 2.83
C ARG A 131 19.22 9.59 2.06
N TYR A 132 17.90 9.61 2.25
CA TYR A 132 16.97 10.54 1.63
C TYR A 132 16.36 11.39 2.73
N THR A 133 16.43 12.72 2.59
CA THR A 133 15.88 13.67 3.56
C THR A 133 14.40 13.36 3.76
N ASP A 134 14.01 13.03 5.00
CA ASP A 134 12.63 12.81 5.39
C ASP A 134 11.86 11.76 4.55
N VAL A 135 12.56 10.83 3.90
CA VAL A 135 11.96 9.69 3.19
C VAL A 135 12.69 8.41 3.59
N TRP A 136 11.92 7.42 4.06
CA TRP A 136 12.48 6.24 4.69
C TRP A 136 11.71 4.95 4.37
N PRO A 137 12.28 4.00 3.61
CA PRO A 137 11.68 2.70 3.42
C PRO A 137 11.93 1.82 4.64
N MET A 138 10.90 1.16 5.16
CA MET A 138 11.02 0.22 6.29
C MET A 138 9.93 -0.84 6.29
N THR A 139 10.09 -1.84 7.16
CA THR A 139 9.05 -2.81 7.46
C THR A 139 8.43 -2.55 8.82
N ILE A 140 7.09 -2.41 8.86
CA ILE A 140 6.31 -2.38 10.10
C ILE A 140 5.68 -3.75 10.33
N TYR A 141 5.78 -4.27 11.55
CA TYR A 141 5.11 -5.50 11.94
C TYR A 141 3.72 -5.19 12.48
N ALA A 142 2.69 -5.65 11.78
CA ALA A 142 1.31 -5.61 12.21
C ALA A 142 0.84 -7.01 12.66
N GLN A 143 -0.37 -7.10 13.22
CA GLN A 143 -0.94 -8.38 13.67
C GLN A 143 -1.11 -9.40 12.54
N ASP A 144 -1.33 -8.92 11.32
CA ASP A 144 -1.54 -9.74 10.13
C ASP A 144 -0.26 -10.02 9.32
N GLY A 145 0.88 -9.43 9.72
CA GLY A 145 2.18 -9.70 9.10
C GLY A 145 3.08 -8.47 8.98
N ALA A 146 4.22 -8.68 8.33
CA ALA A 146 5.17 -7.64 7.99
C ALA A 146 4.62 -6.79 6.83
N ARG A 147 4.67 -5.46 6.95
CA ARG A 147 4.20 -4.51 5.93
C ARG A 147 5.35 -3.65 5.45
N LEU A 148 5.59 -3.61 4.14
CA LEU A 148 6.61 -2.74 3.55
C LEU A 148 6.01 -1.34 3.33
N VAL A 149 6.65 -0.32 3.89
CA VAL A 149 6.16 1.06 3.90
C VAL A 149 7.29 2.00 3.52
N ILE A 150 6.98 3.02 2.73
CA ILE A 150 7.85 4.19 2.54
C ILE A 150 7.24 5.32 3.36
N GLY A 151 7.94 5.72 4.42
CA GLY A 151 7.50 6.73 5.35
C GLY A 151 8.08 8.11 5.05
N THR A 152 7.26 9.15 5.21
CA THR A 152 7.65 10.56 5.08
C THR A 152 7.11 11.38 6.26
N GLN A 153 7.44 12.66 6.38
CA GLN A 153 6.84 13.52 7.40
C GLN A 153 5.35 13.79 7.14
N SER A 154 4.93 13.84 5.87
CA SER A 154 3.55 14.20 5.50
C SER A 154 2.64 13.02 5.20
N CYS A 155 3.20 11.87 4.82
CA CYS A 155 2.43 10.68 4.53
C CYS A 155 3.18 9.38 4.82
N ASN A 156 2.46 8.26 4.77
CA ASN A 156 3.04 6.94 4.65
C ASN A 156 2.48 6.21 3.44
N ALA A 157 3.34 5.50 2.74
CA ALA A 157 3.04 4.81 1.51
C ALA A 157 3.15 3.30 1.73
N LEU A 158 2.02 2.63 1.88
CA LEU A 158 1.94 1.19 2.08
C LEU A 158 2.07 0.48 0.73
N VAL A 159 3.07 -0.39 0.60
CA VAL A 159 3.22 -1.27 -0.57
C VAL A 159 2.22 -2.41 -0.41
N THR A 160 1.23 -2.47 -1.30
CA THR A 160 0.18 -3.51 -1.32
C THR A 160 0.36 -4.52 -2.45
N SER A 161 1.33 -4.30 -3.32
CA SER A 161 1.88 -5.36 -4.15
C SER A 161 3.32 -5.06 -4.56
N SER A 162 4.16 -6.08 -4.54
CA SER A 162 5.54 -6.00 -4.99
C SER A 162 6.02 -7.32 -5.61
N LEU A 163 7.04 -7.26 -6.45
CA LEU A 163 7.69 -8.43 -7.04
C LEU A 163 9.21 -8.33 -6.81
N ARG A 164 9.85 -9.44 -6.42
CA ARG A 164 11.32 -9.50 -6.31
C ARG A 164 11.94 -9.39 -7.69
N LEU A 165 12.98 -8.57 -7.81
CA LEU A 165 13.67 -8.37 -9.08
C LEU A 165 15.00 -9.13 -9.15
N ASP A 166 15.54 -9.55 -8.01
CA ASP A 166 16.79 -10.30 -7.92
C ASP A 166 16.57 -11.83 -7.97
N LEU A 167 15.35 -12.32 -7.75
CA LEU A 167 14.98 -13.73 -7.76
C LEU A 167 13.59 -13.94 -8.39
N PRO A 168 13.33 -15.08 -9.06
CA PRO A 168 12.04 -15.39 -9.67
C PRO A 168 11.03 -15.91 -8.63
N GLU A 169 10.68 -15.08 -7.66
CA GLU A 169 9.66 -15.38 -6.65
C GLU A 169 8.26 -14.92 -7.08
N GLN A 170 7.23 -15.47 -6.45
CA GLN A 170 5.87 -14.97 -6.62
C GLN A 170 5.75 -13.54 -6.07
N ALA A 171 4.92 -12.73 -6.73
CA ALA A 171 4.59 -11.40 -6.25
C ALA A 171 3.93 -11.47 -4.86
N SER A 172 4.31 -10.56 -3.97
CA SER A 172 3.53 -10.27 -2.77
C SER A 172 2.32 -9.43 -3.19
N VAL A 173 1.11 -9.86 -2.80
CA VAL A 173 -0.15 -9.18 -3.10
C VAL A 173 -0.99 -9.13 -1.83
N GLY A 174 -1.38 -7.91 -1.44
CA GLY A 174 -1.94 -7.59 -0.14
C GLY A 174 -1.00 -6.68 0.66
N GLY A 175 -1.46 -6.23 1.83
CA GLY A 175 -0.67 -5.32 2.68
C GLY A 175 0.57 -5.97 3.32
N THR A 176 0.78 -7.26 3.14
CA THR A 176 1.89 -8.01 3.73
C THR A 176 3.01 -8.30 2.72
N THR A 177 4.26 -8.13 3.14
CA THR A 177 5.46 -8.51 2.39
C THR A 177 5.99 -9.85 2.91
N LEU A 178 6.38 -10.74 2.00
CA LEU A 178 6.87 -12.07 2.36
C LEU A 178 8.40 -12.18 2.34
N SER A 179 9.09 -11.46 1.45
CA SER A 179 10.51 -11.74 1.17
C SER A 179 11.44 -10.52 1.14
N PHE A 180 10.91 -9.30 1.14
CA PHE A 180 11.71 -8.07 1.26
C PHE A 180 11.36 -7.37 2.57
N VAL A 181 12.24 -7.55 3.57
CA VAL A 181 12.03 -7.12 4.96
C VAL A 181 13.17 -6.18 5.37
N LEU A 182 12.80 -4.95 5.73
CA LEU A 182 13.71 -3.90 6.20
C LEU A 182 13.44 -3.66 7.69
N SER A 183 13.92 -4.58 8.53
CA SER A 183 13.68 -4.57 9.98
C SER A 183 14.71 -3.78 10.79
N THR A 184 15.82 -3.36 10.18
CA THR A 184 16.89 -2.62 10.85
C THR A 184 17.14 -1.27 10.18
N THR A 185 17.64 -0.32 10.97
CA THR A 185 18.02 1.01 10.48
C THR A 185 19.07 0.92 9.37
N ASP A 186 20.02 -0.01 9.49
CA ASP A 186 21.07 -0.22 8.49
C ASP A 186 20.49 -0.74 7.17
N ALA A 187 19.52 -1.67 7.21
CA ALA A 187 18.88 -2.18 6.01
C ALA A 187 18.09 -1.08 5.28
N SER A 188 17.37 -0.25 6.02
CA SER A 188 16.66 0.91 5.47
C SER A 188 17.61 1.96 4.89
N ASN A 189 18.70 2.31 5.59
CA ASN A 189 19.72 3.24 5.10
C ASN A 189 20.48 2.74 3.86
N ALA A 190 20.67 1.43 3.77
CA ALA A 190 21.28 0.79 2.61
C ALA A 190 20.33 0.68 1.41
N THR A 191 19.04 0.92 1.61
CA THR A 191 18.04 0.80 0.54
C THR A 191 17.98 2.08 -0.30
N LYS A 192 18.31 1.95 -1.58
CA LYS A 192 18.09 2.98 -2.59
C LYS A 192 16.68 2.87 -3.17
N ILE A 193 16.09 4.03 -3.48
CA ILE A 193 14.79 4.14 -4.14
C ILE A 193 15.02 4.67 -5.55
N PHE A 194 14.65 3.90 -6.56
CA PHE A 194 14.67 4.33 -7.96
C PHE A 194 13.24 4.49 -8.46
N LEU A 195 12.91 5.64 -9.00
CA LEU A 195 11.59 6.00 -9.47
C LEU A 195 11.49 5.79 -10.97
N ASP A 196 10.34 5.31 -11.44
CA ASP A 196 10.04 5.25 -12.87
C ASP A 196 9.90 6.67 -13.43
N GLN A 197 10.68 7.01 -14.46
CA GLN A 197 10.76 8.38 -14.97
C GLN A 197 9.42 8.88 -15.52
N GLN A 198 8.58 8.02 -16.10
CA GLN A 198 7.27 8.47 -16.59
C GLN A 198 6.27 8.64 -15.45
N SER A 199 6.35 7.81 -14.41
CA SER A 199 5.61 8.00 -13.15
C SER A 199 5.97 9.34 -12.50
N VAL A 200 7.26 9.70 -12.47
CA VAL A 200 7.72 11.03 -12.01
C VAL A 200 7.07 12.14 -12.83
N ASN A 201 7.15 12.07 -14.16
CA ASN A 201 6.60 13.10 -15.04
C ASN A 201 5.07 13.26 -14.83
N ALA A 202 4.35 12.14 -14.73
CA ALA A 202 2.90 12.16 -14.46
C ALA A 202 2.58 12.74 -13.06
N ALA A 203 3.39 12.41 -12.05
CA ALA A 203 3.23 12.94 -10.70
C ALA A 203 3.44 14.45 -10.64
N LEU A 204 4.41 15.00 -11.39
CA LEU A 204 4.64 16.45 -11.45
C LEU A 204 3.45 17.19 -12.08
N VAL A 205 2.81 16.61 -13.10
CA VAL A 205 1.56 17.15 -13.66
C VAL A 205 0.43 17.15 -12.63
N LEU A 206 0.27 16.06 -11.87
CA LEU A 206 -0.71 15.98 -10.78
C LEU A 206 -0.42 17.00 -9.68
N ALA A 207 0.85 17.18 -9.30
CA ALA A 207 1.25 18.10 -8.24
C ALA A 207 0.96 19.58 -8.59
N ALA A 208 1.10 19.93 -9.87
CA ALA A 208 0.77 21.25 -10.40
C ALA A 208 -0.76 21.49 -10.50
N ASN A 209 -1.55 20.44 -10.68
CA ASN A 209 -3.00 20.55 -10.79
C ASN A 209 -3.68 20.58 -9.42
N LYS A 210 -3.97 21.79 -8.91
CA LYS A 210 -4.68 22.01 -7.64
C LYS A 210 -6.08 21.38 -7.57
N ASN A 211 -6.69 21.09 -8.72
CA ASN A 211 -8.01 20.46 -8.82
C ASN A 211 -7.95 18.95 -9.04
N ALA A 212 -6.76 18.33 -8.99
CA ALA A 212 -6.64 16.89 -9.09
C ALA A 212 -7.35 16.23 -7.89
N TRP A 213 -8.17 15.22 -8.19
CA TRP A 213 -8.95 14.47 -7.21
C TRP A 213 -8.75 12.95 -7.34
N ALA A 214 -7.90 12.53 -8.29
CA ALA A 214 -7.58 11.15 -8.61
C ALA A 214 -6.17 11.05 -9.19
N VAL A 215 -5.56 9.85 -9.11
CA VAL A 215 -4.29 9.53 -9.79
C VAL A 215 -4.50 9.52 -11.31
N SER A 216 -5.66 9.05 -11.77
CA SER A 216 -6.06 9.13 -13.18
C SER A 216 -7.58 9.09 -13.34
N ASN A 217 -8.08 9.41 -14.53
CA ASN A 217 -9.52 9.29 -14.83
C ASN A 217 -9.95 7.84 -15.19
N ARG A 218 -9.06 6.85 -15.03
CA ARG A 218 -9.29 5.45 -15.38
C ARG A 218 -9.38 4.59 -14.11
N SER A 219 -10.23 3.57 -14.13
CA SER A 219 -10.30 2.56 -13.06
C SER A 219 -10.43 3.14 -11.65
N LEU A 220 -11.25 4.18 -11.45
CA LEU A 220 -11.35 4.91 -10.18
C LEU A 220 -11.55 3.99 -8.97
N LEU A 221 -12.39 2.96 -9.08
CA LEU A 221 -12.61 2.01 -7.98
C LEU A 221 -11.34 1.28 -7.52
N TYR A 222 -10.38 1.06 -8.41
CA TYR A 222 -9.10 0.46 -8.06
C TYR A 222 -8.09 1.47 -7.50
N GLN A 223 -8.37 2.77 -7.60
CA GLN A 223 -7.61 3.81 -6.91
C GLN A 223 -8.10 4.02 -5.46
N LEU A 224 -9.21 3.38 -5.07
CA LEU A 224 -9.61 3.30 -3.67
C LEU A 224 -8.71 2.31 -2.91
N ARG A 225 -8.30 2.73 -1.71
CA ARG A 225 -7.47 1.94 -0.82
C ARG A 225 -8.23 0.76 -0.22
N GLN A 226 -7.51 -0.28 0.18
CA GLN A 226 -8.07 -1.37 0.97
C GLN A 226 -8.21 -0.90 2.43
N VAL A 227 -9.37 -0.36 2.76
CA VAL A 227 -9.75 0.02 4.13
C VAL A 227 -10.91 -0.85 4.62
N LYS A 228 -11.12 -0.91 5.94
CA LYS A 228 -12.19 -1.71 6.57
C LYS A 228 -13.01 -0.93 7.59
N THR A 229 -12.74 0.35 7.75
CA THR A 229 -13.31 1.20 8.80
C THR A 229 -13.64 2.58 8.27
N LYS A 230 -14.32 3.39 9.10
CA LYS A 230 -14.54 4.83 8.86
C LYS A 230 -15.23 5.17 7.53
N PHE A 231 -16.14 4.33 7.07
CA PHE A 231 -17.01 4.56 5.91
C PHE A 231 -17.88 5.81 6.01
N HIS A 232 -18.08 6.36 7.21
CA HIS A 232 -18.72 7.66 7.39
C HIS A 232 -17.80 8.85 7.08
N ASP A 233 -16.49 8.65 6.94
CA ASP A 233 -15.50 9.69 6.71
C ASP A 233 -15.17 9.82 5.20
N PRO A 234 -15.17 11.03 4.62
CA PRO A 234 -14.80 11.25 3.23
C PRO A 234 -13.41 10.70 2.85
N SER A 235 -12.46 10.67 3.80
CA SER A 235 -11.09 10.23 3.52
C SER A 235 -11.01 8.76 3.10
N THR A 236 -11.97 7.94 3.53
CA THR A 236 -12.12 6.54 3.11
C THR A 236 -12.23 6.38 1.59
N TYR A 237 -12.79 7.37 0.92
CA TYR A 237 -13.08 7.34 -0.52
C TYR A 237 -12.05 8.10 -1.36
N LEU A 238 -10.93 8.51 -0.76
CA LEU A 238 -9.84 9.13 -1.50
C LEU A 238 -9.17 8.13 -2.45
N LEU A 239 -8.96 8.59 -3.68
CA LEU A 239 -8.37 7.83 -4.78
C LEU A 239 -6.83 7.83 -4.71
N CYS A 240 -6.27 7.48 -3.55
CA CYS A 240 -4.83 7.57 -3.22
C CYS A 240 -4.07 6.26 -3.42
N ARG A 241 -4.58 5.38 -4.28
CA ARG A 241 -3.92 4.12 -4.65
C ARG A 241 -3.50 4.17 -6.10
N ALA A 242 -2.26 3.76 -6.36
CA ALA A 242 -1.67 3.74 -7.69
C ALA A 242 -0.96 2.41 -7.96
N SER A 243 -0.95 2.01 -9.23
CA SER A 243 -0.25 0.81 -9.69
C SER A 243 0.74 1.17 -10.78
N SER A 244 1.86 0.44 -10.81
CA SER A 244 2.95 0.62 -11.75
C SER A 244 2.50 0.44 -13.21
N HIS A 245 3.36 0.84 -14.14
CA HIS A 245 3.16 0.54 -15.56
C HIS A 245 2.87 -0.94 -15.84
N PHE A 246 3.56 -1.84 -15.11
CA PHE A 246 3.48 -3.29 -15.28
C PHE A 246 2.23 -3.92 -14.68
N SER A 247 1.55 -3.21 -13.78
CA SER A 247 0.39 -3.68 -13.02
C SER A 247 -0.84 -2.77 -13.18
N ARG A 248 -0.84 -1.87 -14.18
CA ARG A 248 -1.94 -0.93 -14.44
C ARG A 248 -3.22 -1.59 -14.99
N SER A 249 -3.12 -2.82 -15.49
CA SER A 249 -4.31 -3.60 -15.86
C SER A 249 -5.06 -4.01 -14.61
N HIS A 250 -6.40 -3.93 -14.63
CA HIS A 250 -7.24 -4.27 -13.48
C HIS A 250 -7.00 -5.69 -12.96
N ALA A 251 -6.62 -6.64 -13.84
CA ALA A 251 -6.27 -8.02 -13.46
C ALA A 251 -4.98 -8.13 -12.62
N CYS A 252 -4.07 -7.16 -12.72
CA CYS A 252 -2.80 -7.12 -12.00
C CYS A 252 -2.85 -6.26 -10.72
N GLN A 253 -4.02 -5.73 -10.37
CA GLN A 253 -4.19 -4.86 -9.21
C GLN A 253 -4.82 -5.64 -8.06
N PRO A 254 -4.29 -5.55 -6.83
CA PRO A 254 -4.95 -6.12 -5.67
C PRO A 254 -6.44 -5.76 -5.58
N TYR A 255 -7.32 -6.73 -5.36
CA TYR A 255 -8.70 -6.46 -5.02
C TYR A 255 -8.79 -5.78 -3.65
N SER A 256 -9.71 -4.83 -3.55
CA SER A 256 -10.15 -4.23 -2.29
C SER A 256 -11.64 -4.53 -2.10
N ILE A 257 -12.21 -4.16 -0.96
CA ILE A 257 -13.67 -4.23 -0.75
C ILE A 257 -14.48 -3.51 -1.84
N PHE A 258 -13.91 -2.48 -2.48
CA PHE A 258 -14.58 -1.68 -3.50
C PHE A 258 -14.46 -2.23 -4.92
N SER A 259 -13.51 -3.13 -5.16
CA SER A 259 -13.26 -3.75 -6.48
C SER A 259 -13.53 -5.25 -6.52
N LEU A 260 -13.80 -5.89 -5.38
CA LEU A 260 -13.99 -7.34 -5.25
C LEU A 260 -15.04 -7.92 -6.22
N THR A 261 -16.12 -7.19 -6.49
CA THR A 261 -17.17 -7.60 -7.44
C THR A 261 -16.68 -7.76 -8.88
N ASN A 262 -15.49 -7.27 -9.23
CA ASN A 262 -14.90 -7.48 -10.55
C ASN A 262 -14.06 -8.78 -10.60
N PHE A 263 -14.06 -9.59 -9.54
CA PHE A 263 -13.41 -10.89 -9.53
C PHE A 263 -14.30 -11.93 -10.21
N ASP A 264 -14.01 -12.23 -11.48
CA ASP A 264 -14.84 -13.10 -12.34
C ASP A 264 -14.98 -14.55 -11.85
N GLN A 265 -14.02 -15.03 -11.05
CA GLN A 265 -14.06 -16.39 -10.48
C GLN A 265 -14.78 -16.44 -9.13
N GLY A 266 -15.30 -15.30 -8.65
CA GLY A 266 -16.19 -15.25 -7.49
C GLY A 266 -17.57 -15.74 -7.89
N HIS A 267 -17.98 -16.90 -7.38
CA HIS A 267 -19.34 -17.41 -7.58
C HIS A 267 -20.40 -16.40 -7.10
N SER A 268 -21.61 -16.50 -7.66
CA SER A 268 -22.81 -15.90 -7.07
C SER A 268 -22.93 -16.29 -5.60
N GLY A 269 -23.38 -15.35 -4.76
CA GLY A 269 -23.57 -15.57 -3.34
C GLY A 269 -23.14 -14.38 -2.48
N SER A 270 -23.17 -14.57 -1.16
CA SER A 270 -23.12 -13.46 -0.20
C SER A 270 -21.86 -12.59 -0.32
N GLY A 271 -20.69 -13.17 -0.59
CA GLY A 271 -19.45 -12.39 -0.77
C GLY A 271 -19.48 -11.49 -2.01
N SER A 272 -20.07 -11.97 -3.11
CA SER A 272 -20.26 -11.18 -4.34
C SER A 272 -21.27 -10.05 -4.10
N ALA A 273 -22.39 -10.35 -3.41
CA ALA A 273 -23.39 -9.36 -3.03
C ALA A 273 -22.79 -8.23 -2.17
N ALA A 274 -22.02 -8.58 -1.14
CA ALA A 274 -21.32 -7.60 -0.30
C ALA A 274 -20.26 -6.80 -1.07
N GLY A 275 -19.51 -7.41 -1.98
CA GLY A 275 -18.58 -6.70 -2.87
C GLY A 275 -19.30 -5.70 -3.79
N ALA A 276 -20.43 -6.09 -4.37
CA ALA A 276 -21.27 -5.22 -5.20
C ALA A 276 -21.86 -4.05 -4.37
N PHE A 277 -22.25 -4.33 -3.13
CA PHE A 277 -22.75 -3.34 -2.19
C PHE A 277 -21.71 -2.25 -1.86
N PHE A 278 -20.47 -2.62 -1.54
CA PHE A 278 -19.39 -1.64 -1.34
C PHE A 278 -19.03 -0.85 -2.59
N LYS A 279 -19.07 -1.49 -3.78
CA LYS A 279 -18.92 -0.78 -5.06
C LYS A 279 -20.01 0.28 -5.25
N MET A 280 -21.25 -0.04 -4.91
CA MET A 280 -22.37 0.90 -5.05
C MET A 280 -22.26 2.07 -4.07
N ILE A 281 -21.94 1.80 -2.79
CA ILE A 281 -21.66 2.85 -1.79
C ILE A 281 -20.55 3.79 -2.27
N SER A 282 -19.41 3.24 -2.70
CA SER A 282 -18.28 4.06 -3.15
C SER A 282 -18.60 4.87 -4.41
N LYS A 283 -19.36 4.31 -5.36
CA LYS A 283 -19.82 5.07 -6.53
C LYS A 283 -20.72 6.24 -6.13
N ASP A 284 -21.67 6.03 -5.22
CA ASP A 284 -22.57 7.10 -4.77
C ASP A 284 -21.80 8.22 -4.07
N VAL A 285 -20.83 7.87 -3.20
CA VAL A 285 -19.94 8.84 -2.54
C VAL A 285 -19.08 9.60 -3.53
N LEU A 286 -18.43 8.91 -4.49
CA LEU A 286 -17.59 9.58 -5.49
C LEU A 286 -18.39 10.51 -6.42
N GLN A 287 -19.67 10.23 -6.65
CA GLN A 287 -20.52 11.04 -7.53
C GLN A 287 -21.22 12.20 -6.82
N LYS A 288 -21.61 12.01 -5.54
CA LYS A 288 -22.47 12.95 -4.82
C LYS A 288 -21.81 13.62 -3.62
N GLY A 289 -20.63 13.17 -3.22
CA GLY A 289 -19.92 13.69 -2.04
C GLY A 289 -20.80 13.60 -0.78
N SER A 290 -20.98 14.72 -0.09
CA SER A 290 -21.83 14.82 1.11
C SER A 290 -23.31 14.48 0.88
N GLY A 291 -23.78 14.51 -0.37
CA GLY A 291 -25.15 14.11 -0.74
C GLY A 291 -25.32 12.60 -0.96
N ALA A 292 -24.31 11.79 -0.66
CA ALA A 292 -24.36 10.34 -0.88
C ALA A 292 -25.25 9.63 0.14
N THR A 293 -26.09 8.72 -0.36
CA THR A 293 -27.13 8.03 0.41
C THR A 293 -27.17 6.56 0.08
N LEU A 294 -27.35 5.72 1.09
CA LEU A 294 -27.66 4.31 0.94
C LEU A 294 -29.16 4.15 0.74
N LYS A 295 -29.58 3.56 -0.39
CA LYS A 295 -30.99 3.29 -0.70
C LYS A 295 -31.45 1.97 -0.09
N LEU A 296 -32.67 1.96 0.43
CA LEU A 296 -33.30 0.77 1.01
C LEU A 296 -33.43 -0.36 -0.03
N SER A 297 -33.86 -0.02 -1.24
CA SER A 297 -34.04 -1.00 -2.33
C SER A 297 -32.73 -1.72 -2.67
N THR A 298 -31.60 -1.00 -2.70
CA THR A 298 -30.32 -1.62 -3.03
C THR A 298 -29.80 -2.55 -1.93
N LEU A 299 -30.12 -2.25 -0.67
CA LEU A 299 -29.82 -3.13 0.44
C LEU A 299 -30.66 -4.42 0.36
N GLN A 300 -31.95 -4.31 0.05
CA GLN A 300 -32.84 -5.45 -0.16
C GLN A 300 -32.36 -6.32 -1.34
N GLU A 301 -32.04 -5.72 -2.49
CA GLU A 301 -31.48 -6.44 -3.64
C GLU A 301 -30.17 -7.17 -3.32
N SER A 302 -29.35 -6.63 -2.42
CA SER A 302 -28.10 -7.27 -1.99
C SER A 302 -28.37 -8.41 -1.01
N LEU A 303 -29.35 -8.26 -0.12
CA LEU A 303 -29.79 -9.31 0.80
C LEU A 303 -30.40 -10.50 0.05
N ASP A 304 -31.20 -10.25 -0.98
CA ASP A 304 -31.84 -11.29 -1.80
C ASP A 304 -30.83 -12.20 -2.53
N GLN A 305 -29.61 -11.69 -2.76
CA GLN A 305 -28.50 -12.45 -3.37
C GLN A 305 -27.69 -13.27 -2.36
N CYS A 306 -27.97 -13.12 -1.06
CA CYS A 306 -27.24 -13.83 -0.01
C CYS A 306 -27.83 -15.21 0.24
N ALA A 307 -26.96 -16.16 0.63
CA ALA A 307 -27.43 -17.41 1.20
C ALA A 307 -28.15 -17.14 2.53
N LYS A 308 -29.29 -17.83 2.75
CA LYS A 308 -30.07 -17.73 3.99
C LYS A 308 -29.18 -18.04 5.20
N HIS A 309 -29.32 -17.24 6.26
CA HIS A 309 -28.56 -17.35 7.52
C HIS A 309 -27.03 -17.27 7.34
N SER A 310 -26.55 -16.64 6.27
CA SER A 310 -25.12 -16.31 6.15
C SER A 310 -24.81 -15.09 7.01
N GLN A 311 -23.59 -15.03 7.57
CA GLN A 311 -23.16 -13.87 8.39
C GLN A 311 -23.27 -12.53 7.66
N ILE A 312 -23.13 -12.55 6.32
CA ILE A 312 -23.33 -11.37 5.48
C ILE A 312 -24.81 -10.99 5.37
N ALA A 313 -25.72 -11.96 5.27
CA ALA A 313 -27.15 -11.71 5.32
C ALA A 313 -27.55 -11.10 6.68
N ASP A 314 -27.06 -11.66 7.79
CA ASP A 314 -27.33 -11.15 9.14
C ASP A 314 -26.82 -9.69 9.30
N ALA A 315 -25.66 -9.37 8.72
CA ALA A 315 -25.14 -8.01 8.69
C ALA A 315 -26.03 -7.05 7.87
N PHE A 316 -26.54 -7.49 6.71
CA PHE A 316 -27.49 -6.70 5.93
C PHE A 316 -28.82 -6.50 6.64
N GLU A 317 -29.36 -7.53 7.29
CA GLU A 317 -30.56 -7.43 8.13
C GLU A 317 -30.37 -6.41 9.26
N THR A 318 -29.19 -6.39 9.88
CA THR A 318 -28.86 -5.37 10.89
C THR A 318 -28.85 -3.97 10.29
N ILE A 319 -28.27 -3.80 9.09
CA ILE A 319 -28.29 -2.50 8.39
C ILE A 319 -29.72 -2.07 8.03
N LEU A 320 -30.63 -2.99 7.69
CA LEU A 320 -32.03 -2.67 7.39
C LEU A 320 -32.72 -1.99 8.58
N THR A 321 -32.39 -2.38 9.81
CA THR A 321 -32.95 -1.77 11.02
C THR A 321 -32.53 -0.31 11.25
N LEU A 322 -31.52 0.18 10.53
CA LEU A 322 -31.05 1.56 10.62
C LEU A 322 -31.90 2.55 9.82
N PHE A 323 -32.84 2.07 9.00
CA PHE A 323 -33.74 2.92 8.24
C PHE A 323 -34.89 3.38 9.13
N PRO A 324 -35.09 4.70 9.31
CA PRO A 324 -36.26 5.21 10.01
C PRO A 324 -37.56 4.77 9.32
N GLU A 325 -38.66 4.72 10.08
CA GLU A 325 -39.98 4.38 9.54
C GLU A 325 -40.35 5.30 8.37
N GLY A 326 -40.71 4.70 7.22
CA GLY A 326 -41.04 5.41 5.98
C GLY A 326 -39.84 5.96 5.20
N ALA A 327 -38.60 5.84 5.70
CA ALA A 327 -37.41 6.31 4.99
C ALA A 327 -37.02 5.36 3.85
N THR A 328 -36.72 5.93 2.68
CA THR A 328 -36.25 5.18 1.50
C THR A 328 -34.73 5.19 1.34
N SER A 329 -34.04 6.04 2.12
CA SER A 329 -32.59 6.16 2.10
C SER A 329 -32.05 6.72 3.42
N VAL A 330 -30.78 6.45 3.71
CA VAL A 330 -30.03 7.04 4.84
C VAL A 330 -28.71 7.63 4.35
N PRO A 331 -28.16 8.68 4.99
CA PRO A 331 -26.87 9.24 4.60
C PRO A 331 -25.73 8.22 4.82
N ILE A 332 -24.75 8.21 3.91
CA ILE A 332 -23.54 7.39 4.02
C ILE A 332 -22.50 8.12 4.89
N LEU A 333 -22.13 9.34 4.47
CA LEU A 333 -21.14 10.14 5.18
C LEU A 333 -21.75 10.75 6.45
N GLY A 334 -20.94 10.84 7.51
CA GLY A 334 -21.38 11.27 8.85
C GLY A 334 -22.21 10.24 9.64
N ASN A 335 -22.62 9.13 9.03
CA ASN A 335 -23.47 8.12 9.67
C ASN A 335 -22.64 7.08 10.44
N GLN A 336 -22.39 7.34 11.72
CA GLN A 336 -21.59 6.44 12.58
C GLN A 336 -22.26 5.09 12.85
N HIS A 337 -23.60 5.04 12.86
CA HIS A 337 -24.33 3.78 13.05
C HIS A 337 -24.19 2.87 11.84
N LEU A 338 -24.43 3.40 10.63
CA LEU A 338 -24.18 2.65 9.40
C LEU A 338 -22.72 2.24 9.29
N ASN A 339 -21.78 3.13 9.64
CA ASN A 339 -20.37 2.81 9.65
C ASN A 339 -20.07 1.53 10.43
N LYS A 340 -20.55 1.42 11.67
CA LYS A 340 -20.27 0.27 12.54
C LYS A 340 -20.64 -1.06 11.86
N GLU A 341 -21.80 -1.11 11.22
CA GLU A 341 -22.27 -2.30 10.51
C GLU A 341 -21.49 -2.54 9.21
N LEU A 342 -21.08 -1.49 8.50
CA LEU A 342 -20.17 -1.61 7.35
C LEU A 342 -18.79 -2.16 7.76
N GLU A 343 -18.29 -1.87 8.97
CA GLU A 343 -17.03 -2.45 9.47
C GLU A 343 -17.16 -3.96 9.69
N VAL A 344 -18.29 -4.41 10.24
CA VAL A 344 -18.61 -5.83 10.37
C VAL A 344 -18.60 -6.49 8.99
N LEU A 345 -19.33 -5.91 8.04
CA LEU A 345 -19.43 -6.44 6.68
C LEU A 345 -18.06 -6.46 5.96
N ALA A 346 -17.25 -5.41 6.10
CA ALA A 346 -15.91 -5.33 5.51
C ALA A 346 -14.97 -6.40 6.08
N ASN A 347 -15.09 -6.73 7.36
CA ASN A 347 -14.30 -7.79 7.98
C ASN A 347 -14.67 -9.17 7.42
N LEU A 348 -15.95 -9.45 7.19
CA LEU A 348 -16.43 -10.70 6.57
C LEU A 348 -15.89 -10.91 5.15
N LEU A 349 -15.55 -9.83 4.43
CA LEU A 349 -14.98 -9.90 3.08
C LEU A 349 -13.49 -10.26 3.02
N SER A 350 -12.80 -10.35 4.15
CA SER A 350 -11.33 -10.53 4.19
C SER A 350 -10.86 -11.79 3.46
N SER A 351 -11.53 -12.93 3.68
CA SER A 351 -11.18 -14.21 3.04
C SER A 351 -11.47 -14.23 1.54
N TYR A 352 -12.54 -13.57 1.12
CA TYR A 352 -12.90 -13.41 -0.30
C TYR A 352 -11.84 -12.59 -1.04
N ILE A 353 -11.40 -11.47 -0.45
CA ILE A 353 -10.33 -10.64 -1.02
C ILE A 353 -9.01 -11.42 -1.09
N ALA A 354 -8.64 -12.12 -0.02
CA ALA A 354 -7.43 -12.95 -0.01
C ALA A 354 -7.46 -14.03 -1.10
N THR A 355 -8.63 -14.64 -1.33
CA THR A 355 -8.83 -15.62 -2.40
C THR A 355 -8.72 -14.98 -3.78
N ALA A 356 -9.40 -13.86 -4.01
CA ALA A 356 -9.34 -13.13 -5.27
C ALA A 356 -7.90 -12.68 -5.62
N ASN A 357 -7.14 -12.22 -4.62
CA ASN A 357 -5.77 -11.77 -4.78
C ASN A 357 -4.78 -12.88 -5.16
N LYS A 358 -5.11 -14.16 -4.98
CA LYS A 358 -4.30 -15.26 -5.53
C LYS A 358 -4.23 -15.20 -7.05
N SER A 359 -5.32 -14.82 -7.72
CA SER A 359 -5.34 -14.66 -9.19
C SER A 359 -4.45 -13.50 -9.65
N VAL A 360 -4.39 -12.43 -8.87
CA VAL A 360 -3.56 -11.24 -9.16
C VAL A 360 -2.07 -11.60 -9.18
N VAL A 361 -1.62 -12.49 -8.28
CA VAL A 361 -0.23 -13.01 -8.28
C VAL A 361 0.11 -13.63 -9.64
N SER A 362 -0.77 -14.47 -10.18
CA SER A 362 -0.57 -15.11 -11.47
C SER A 362 -0.54 -14.11 -12.63
N PHE A 363 -1.44 -13.12 -12.64
CA PHE A 363 -1.46 -12.08 -13.67
C PHE A 363 -0.23 -11.18 -13.65
N ILE A 364 0.29 -10.84 -12.47
CA ILE A 364 1.55 -10.09 -12.35
C ILE A 364 2.68 -10.94 -12.92
N GLN A 365 2.81 -12.20 -12.52
CA GLN A 365 3.87 -13.08 -13.01
C GLN A 365 3.81 -13.21 -14.53
N GLN A 366 2.62 -13.37 -15.10
CA GLN A 366 2.43 -13.41 -16.55
C GLN A 366 2.87 -12.10 -17.19
N SER A 367 2.46 -10.94 -16.68
CA SER A 367 2.81 -9.63 -17.25
C SER A 367 4.32 -9.36 -17.28
N PHE A 368 5.06 -9.89 -16.30
CA PHE A 368 6.53 -9.82 -16.28
C PHE A 368 7.20 -10.93 -17.12
N SER A 369 6.49 -12.03 -17.43
CA SER A 369 7.01 -13.19 -18.18
C SER A 369 6.66 -13.18 -19.68
N THR A 370 5.53 -12.62 -20.13
CA THR A 370 5.09 -12.67 -21.54
C THR A 370 5.98 -11.89 -22.50
N ASN A 371 6.83 -11.03 -21.96
CA ASN A 371 7.88 -10.39 -22.74
C ASN A 371 9.15 -11.25 -22.84
N ASN A 372 9.19 -12.50 -22.36
CA ASN A 372 10.32 -13.42 -22.58
C ASN A 372 10.24 -14.22 -23.89
N ALA A 373 9.14 -14.11 -24.65
CA ALA A 373 9.03 -14.66 -26.01
C ALA A 373 9.62 -13.71 -27.06
#